data_AF-A0A355AB83-F1
#
_entry.id   AF-A0A355AB83-F1
#
_cell.length_a   1.000
_cell.length_b   1.000
_cell.length_c   1.000
_cell.angle_alpha   90.00
_cell.angle_beta   90.00
_cell.angle_gamma   90.00
#
_symmetry.space_group_name_H-M   'P 1'
#
loop_
_entity.id
_entity.type
_entity.pdbx_description
1 polymer ?
#
loop_
_entity_poly.entity_id
_entity_poly.type
_entity_poly.pdbx_seq_one_letter_code
_entity_poly.pdbx_strand_id
1 'polypeptide(L)'
;IIFTKTNTNNTNQVWFYDMKADGYSLDDKRNEIEENDIPDIITRFKNLKDEETRKRTEQSFLVPKDEIVTNRYDLSINRYKEIEYEEVEYEKPQVILERLKELEAEIGKELDELEKMVG
;
A
#
# COMPACT_ATOMS: atom_id res chain seq x y z
N ILE A 1 -2.94 -3.21 -18.56
CA ILE A 1 -3.90 -2.31 -19.24
C ILE A 1 -4.90 -3.17 -19.99
N ILE A 2 -6.19 -2.91 -19.83
CA ILE A 2 -7.28 -3.62 -20.50
C ILE A 2 -8.08 -2.60 -21.30
N PHE A 3 -8.38 -2.88 -22.57
CA PHE A 3 -9.21 -2.02 -23.40
C PHE A 3 -9.97 -2.83 -24.46
N THR A 4 -11.05 -2.25 -24.96
CA THR A 4 -11.83 -2.83 -26.06
C THR A 4 -11.70 -1.93 -27.28
N LYS A 5 -11.32 -2.51 -28.43
CA LYS A 5 -11.33 -1.79 -29.70
C LYS A 5 -12.77 -1.53 -30.09
N THR A 6 -13.17 -0.26 -30.06
CA THR A 6 -14.48 0.20 -30.51
C THR A 6 -14.28 1.05 -31.78
N ASN A 7 -15.26 1.03 -32.69
CA ASN A 7 -15.23 1.88 -33.90
C ASN A 7 -15.62 3.34 -33.61
N THR A 8 -15.80 3.68 -32.33
CA THR A 8 -16.21 4.98 -31.82
C THR A 8 -15.28 5.42 -30.70
N ASN A 9 -15.01 6.71 -30.56
CA ASN A 9 -14.06 7.23 -29.56
C ASN A 9 -14.75 7.42 -28.19
N ASN A 10 -15.23 6.33 -27.59
CA ASN A 10 -16.21 6.36 -26.49
C ASN A 10 -15.65 6.17 -25.07
N THR A 11 -14.32 6.21 -24.87
CA THR A 11 -13.79 6.12 -23.50
C THR A 11 -14.04 7.44 -22.77
N ASN A 12 -14.99 7.45 -21.84
CA ASN A 12 -15.30 8.64 -21.03
C ASN A 12 -14.54 8.62 -19.70
N GLN A 13 -14.25 7.45 -19.16
CA GLN A 13 -13.57 7.25 -17.88
C GLN A 13 -12.58 6.08 -17.97
N VAL A 14 -11.53 6.15 -17.16
CA VAL A 14 -10.50 5.10 -17.00
C VAL A 14 -10.55 4.62 -15.55
N TRP A 15 -10.77 3.33 -15.36
CA TRP A 15 -10.74 2.72 -14.03
C TRP A 15 -9.30 2.33 -13.66
N PHE A 16 -8.88 2.75 -12.47
CA PHE A 16 -7.61 2.39 -11.87
C PHE A 16 -7.86 1.46 -10.69
N TYR A 17 -6.99 0.45 -10.55
CA TYR A 17 -6.97 -0.47 -9.42
C TYR A 17 -5.53 -0.66 -8.97
N ASP A 18 -5.26 -0.48 -7.68
CA ASP A 18 -3.95 -0.62 -7.07
C ASP A 18 -3.72 -2.05 -6.56
N MET A 19 -3.29 -2.97 -7.42
CA MET A 19 -3.07 -4.36 -7.03
C MET A 19 -1.85 -4.46 -6.09
N LYS A 20 -2.07 -4.93 -4.86
CA LYS A 20 -1.06 -5.14 -3.83
C LYS A 20 -0.50 -6.57 -3.84
N ALA A 21 -1.35 -7.56 -4.10
CA ALA A 21 -0.95 -8.96 -4.14
C ALA A 21 -1.74 -9.77 -5.18
N ASP A 22 -1.06 -10.71 -5.84
CA ASP A 22 -1.64 -11.58 -6.87
C ASP A 22 -1.86 -13.03 -6.39
N GLY A 23 -1.75 -13.28 -5.08
CA GLY A 23 -1.80 -14.62 -4.50
C GLY A 23 -0.46 -15.34 -4.42
N TYR A 24 0.64 -14.69 -4.80
CA TYR A 24 1.98 -15.26 -4.71
C TYR A 24 3.00 -14.33 -4.03
N SER A 25 4.04 -14.92 -3.42
CA SER A 25 5.18 -14.18 -2.91
C SER A 25 5.91 -13.41 -4.01
N LEU A 26 6.58 -12.31 -3.64
CA LEU A 26 7.37 -11.48 -4.55
C LEU A 26 8.77 -12.06 -4.85
N ASP A 27 9.18 -13.09 -4.12
CA ASP A 27 10.45 -13.77 -4.38
C ASP A 27 10.37 -14.68 -5.62
N ASP A 28 11.53 -15.08 -6.13
CA ASP A 28 11.64 -15.94 -7.32
C ASP A 28 10.93 -17.30 -7.15
N LYS A 29 10.69 -17.74 -5.91
CA LYS A 29 10.03 -19.00 -5.63
C LYS A 29 8.54 -18.94 -5.91
N ARG A 30 7.92 -17.74 -5.87
CA ARG A 30 6.50 -17.52 -6.15
C ARG A 30 5.63 -18.53 -5.42
N ASN A 31 5.81 -18.65 -4.10
CA ASN A 31 4.97 -19.52 -3.28
C ASN A 31 3.58 -18.91 -3.12
N GLU A 32 2.55 -19.74 -3.03
CA GLU A 32 1.19 -19.26 -2.76
C GLU A 32 1.11 -18.57 -1.40
N ILE A 33 0.41 -17.44 -1.35
CA ILE A 33 0.11 -16.67 -0.14
C ILE A 33 -1.40 -16.42 -0.04
N GLU A 34 -1.86 -16.05 1.15
CA GLU A 34 -3.29 -15.79 1.38
C GLU A 34 -3.75 -14.49 0.73
N GLU A 35 -2.87 -13.48 0.63
CA GLU A 35 -3.18 -12.18 0.07
C GLU A 35 -3.35 -12.25 -1.46
N ASN A 36 -4.57 -12.03 -1.93
CA ASN A 36 -4.89 -12.07 -3.36
C ASN A 36 -6.01 -11.10 -3.73
N ASP A 37 -5.66 -10.08 -4.53
CA ASP A 37 -6.60 -9.06 -5.00
C ASP A 37 -7.37 -9.48 -6.25
N ILE A 38 -6.96 -10.53 -6.98
CA ILE A 38 -7.57 -10.92 -8.26
C ILE A 38 -9.08 -11.18 -8.14
N PRO A 39 -9.58 -11.89 -7.10
CA PRO A 39 -11.02 -12.08 -6.93
C PRO A 39 -11.79 -10.76 -6.74
N ASP A 40 -11.21 -9.80 -6.01
CA ASP A 40 -11.81 -8.48 -5.79
C ASP A 40 -11.81 -7.67 -7.09
N ILE A 41 -10.69 -7.65 -7.83
CA ILE A 41 -10.56 -7.01 -9.15
C ILE A 41 -11.66 -7.49 -10.10
N ILE A 42 -11.84 -8.82 -10.20
CA ILE A 42 -12.86 -9.41 -11.08
C ILE A 42 -14.27 -8.98 -10.65
N THR A 43 -14.52 -8.94 -9.34
CA THR A 43 -15.83 -8.57 -8.78
C THR A 43 -16.14 -7.10 -9.07
N ARG A 44 -15.20 -6.19 -8.81
CA ARG A 44 -15.38 -4.74 -9.05
C ARG A 44 -15.43 -4.39 -10.52
N PHE A 45 -14.58 -5.01 -11.34
CA PHE A 45 -14.59 -4.78 -12.78
C PHE A 45 -15.92 -5.16 -13.44
N LYS A 46 -16.64 -6.15 -12.90
CA LYS A 46 -17.99 -6.50 -13.34
C LYS A 46 -19.06 -5.49 -12.88
N ASN A 47 -18.78 -4.74 -11.82
CA ASN A 47 -19.72 -3.81 -11.16
C ASN A 47 -19.17 -2.37 -11.14
N LEU A 48 -18.60 -1.88 -12.25
CA LEU A 48 -17.97 -0.55 -12.32
C LEU A 48 -18.88 0.63 -11.93
N LYS A 49 -20.21 0.46 -11.96
CA LYS A 49 -21.16 1.48 -11.49
C LYS A 49 -20.97 1.81 -10.02
N ASP A 50 -20.57 0.82 -9.21
CA ASP A 50 -20.37 1.00 -7.77
C ASP A 50 -19.05 1.74 -7.48
N GLU A 51 -18.18 1.89 -8.49
CA GLU A 51 -16.89 2.58 -8.40
C GLU A 51 -17.00 4.09 -8.66
N GLU A 52 -18.16 4.59 -9.10
CA GLU A 52 -18.37 6.01 -9.46
C GLU A 52 -18.20 6.97 -8.27
N THR A 53 -18.41 6.49 -7.05
CA THR A 53 -18.36 7.30 -5.83
C THR A 53 -17.06 7.14 -5.04
N ARG A 54 -16.16 6.27 -5.48
CA ARG A 54 -14.91 5.99 -4.76
C ARG A 54 -13.93 7.14 -4.85
N LYS A 55 -13.24 7.38 -3.74
CA LYS A 55 -12.23 8.44 -3.62
C LYS A 55 -10.90 8.03 -4.23
N ARG A 56 -10.07 9.03 -4.55
CA ARG A 56 -8.69 8.85 -5.05
C ARG A 56 -7.74 8.20 -4.04
N THR A 57 -8.15 8.11 -2.78
CA THR A 57 -7.41 7.49 -1.69
C THR A 57 -7.68 5.99 -1.55
N GLU A 58 -8.75 5.50 -2.18
CA GLU A 58 -9.15 4.11 -2.12
C GLU A 58 -8.35 3.21 -3.08
N GLN A 59 -8.52 1.89 -2.89
CA GLN A 59 -7.89 0.83 -3.69
C GLN A 59 -8.18 0.95 -5.20
N SER A 60 -9.34 1.49 -5.56
CA SER A 60 -9.77 1.65 -6.94
C SER A 60 -10.66 2.87 -7.11
N PHE A 61 -10.59 3.50 -8.30
CA PHE A 61 -11.33 4.73 -8.60
C PHE A 61 -11.40 4.99 -10.12
N LEU A 62 -12.36 5.82 -10.53
CA LEU A 62 -12.57 6.22 -11.92
C LEU A 62 -12.01 7.61 -12.22
N VAL A 63 -11.14 7.72 -13.22
CA VAL A 63 -10.58 9.00 -13.69
C VAL A 63 -11.26 9.45 -14.99
N PRO A 64 -11.81 10.67 -15.06
CA PRO A 64 -12.35 11.22 -16.31
C PRO A 64 -11.29 11.34 -17.40
N LYS A 65 -11.65 11.08 -18.66
CA LYS A 65 -10.74 11.21 -19.79
C LYS A 65 -10.10 12.61 -19.89
N ASP A 66 -10.84 13.67 -19.58
CA ASP A 66 -10.32 15.04 -19.67
C ASP A 66 -9.12 15.27 -18.73
N GLU A 67 -9.13 14.63 -17.57
CA GLU A 67 -8.01 14.65 -16.62
C GLU A 67 -6.81 13.87 -17.18
N ILE A 68 -7.06 12.71 -17.78
CA ILE A 68 -6.02 11.92 -18.48
C ILE A 68 -5.37 12.73 -19.60
N VAL A 69 -6.16 13.43 -20.40
CA VAL A 69 -5.68 14.29 -21.50
C VAL A 69 -4.83 15.44 -20.95
N THR A 70 -5.28 16.08 -19.88
CA THR A 70 -4.55 17.16 -19.19
C THR A 70 -3.19 16.67 -18.70
N ASN A 71 -3.14 15.45 -18.17
CA ASN A 71 -1.92 14.77 -17.75
C ASN A 71 -1.15 14.10 -18.91
N ARG A 72 -1.39 14.53 -20.16
CA ARG A 72 -0.69 14.07 -21.37
C ARG A 72 -0.74 12.54 -21.57
N TYR A 73 -1.88 11.93 -21.21
CA TYR A 73 -2.10 10.49 -21.28
C TYR A 73 -1.15 9.66 -20.39
N ASP A 74 -0.64 10.24 -19.30
CA ASP A 74 0.04 9.50 -18.25
C ASP A 74 -0.98 8.54 -17.60
N LEU A 75 -0.77 7.24 -17.74
CA LEU A 75 -1.63 6.19 -17.17
C LEU A 75 -1.00 5.56 -15.91
N SER A 76 -0.06 6.26 -15.26
CA SER A 76 0.44 5.87 -13.96
C SER A 76 -0.63 6.13 -12.89
N ILE A 77 -1.01 5.10 -12.14
CA ILE A 77 -1.98 5.23 -11.03
C ILE A 77 -1.53 6.28 -10.01
N ASN A 78 -0.22 6.39 -9.76
CA ASN A 78 0.37 7.34 -8.81
C ASN A 78 0.16 8.80 -9.22
N ARG A 79 -0.13 9.08 -10.50
CA ARG A 79 -0.46 10.44 -10.96
C ARG A 79 -1.81 10.91 -10.41
N TYR A 80 -2.73 9.99 -10.19
CA TYR A 80 -4.13 10.27 -9.85
C TYR A 80 -4.49 9.86 -8.42
N LYS A 81 -3.69 9.00 -7.80
CA LYS A 81 -3.89 8.53 -6.44
C LYS A 81 -3.58 9.66 -5.44
N GLU A 82 -4.50 9.90 -4.53
CA GLU A 82 -4.28 10.79 -3.40
C GLU A 82 -3.73 9.98 -2.23
N ILE A 83 -2.62 10.43 -1.65
CA ILE A 83 -2.05 9.83 -0.44
C ILE A 83 -2.45 10.72 0.71
N GLU A 84 -3.37 10.25 1.54
CA GLU A 84 -3.65 10.86 2.84
C GLU A 84 -2.45 10.56 3.76
N TYR A 85 -1.64 11.58 4.02
CA TYR A 85 -0.60 11.48 5.04
C TYR A 85 -1.28 11.60 6.41
N GLU A 86 -1.47 10.47 7.09
CA GLU A 86 -1.69 10.51 8.53
C GLU A 86 -0.40 11.02 9.17
N GLU A 87 -0.50 12.06 9.99
CA GLU A 87 0.62 12.58 10.76
C GLU A 87 1.04 11.47 11.74
N VAL A 88 2.11 10.75 11.40
CA VAL A 88 2.64 9.70 12.26
C VAL A 88 3.20 10.39 13.49
N GLU A 89 2.45 10.33 14.59
CA GLU A 89 2.91 10.83 15.88
C GLU A 89 4.01 9.89 16.39
N TYR A 90 5.26 10.28 16.16
CA TYR A 90 6.40 9.54 16.69
C TYR A 90 6.55 9.83 18.17
N GLU A 91 6.90 8.79 18.94
CA GLU A 91 7.37 8.99 20.30
C GLU A 91 8.56 9.96 20.30
N LYS A 92 8.59 10.88 21.27
CA LYS A 92 9.71 11.81 21.40
C LYS A 92 11.01 11.03 21.53
N PRO A 93 12.12 11.47 20.89
CA PRO A 93 13.42 10.79 21.01
C PRO A 93 13.87 10.55 22.47
N GLN A 94 13.40 11.40 23.40
CA GLN A 94 13.63 11.27 24.84
C GLN A 94 13.07 9.96 25.42
N VAL A 95 11.89 9.53 24.98
CA VAL A 95 11.25 8.28 25.45
C VAL A 95 12.06 7.07 24.99
N ILE A 96 12.52 7.09 23.74
CA ILE A 96 13.39 6.05 23.17
C ILE A 96 14.71 5.99 23.94
N LEU A 97 15.30 7.15 24.26
CA LEU A 97 16.53 7.24 25.05
C LEU A 97 16.38 6.75 26.49
N GLU A 98 15.26 7.02 27.14
CA GLU A 98 14.97 6.50 28.49
C GLU A 98 14.88 4.98 28.46
N ARG A 99 14.15 4.42 27.50
CA ARG A 99 14.00 2.97 27.32
C ARG A 99 15.34 2.28 27.04
N LEU A 100 16.22 2.92 26.24
CA LEU A 100 17.58 2.43 26.00
C LEU A 100 18.43 2.38 27.27
N LYS A 101 18.35 3.40 28.12
CA LYS A 101 19.06 3.44 29.40
C LYS A 101 18.58 2.37 30.37
N GLU A 102 17.27 2.12 30.42
CA GLU A 102 16.71 1.05 31.22
C GLU A 102 17.22 -0.32 30.78
N LEU A 103 17.22 -0.58 29.47
CA LEU A 103 17.79 -1.79 28.87
C LEU A 103 19.28 -1.97 29.20
N GLU A 104 20.10 -0.92 29.10
CA GLU A 104 21.51 -1.00 29.48
C GLU A 104 21.71 -1.32 30.96
N ALA A 105 20.87 -0.77 31.84
CA ALA A 105 20.94 -1.06 33.27
C ALA A 105 20.56 -2.51 33.59
N GLU A 106 19.56 -3.05 32.90
CA GLU A 106 19.16 -4.46 33.02
C GLU A 106 20.27 -5.40 32.56
N ILE A 107 20.87 -5.13 31.38
CA ILE A 107 22.02 -5.88 30.86
C ILE A 107 23.19 -5.85 31.83
N GLY A 108 23.53 -4.68 32.39
CA GLY A 108 24.62 -4.55 33.36
C GLY A 108 24.38 -5.39 34.61
N LYS A 109 23.14 -5.40 35.11
CA LYS A 109 22.76 -6.21 36.27
C LYS A 109 22.86 -7.70 36.00
N GLU A 110 22.37 -8.16 34.85
CA GLU A 110 22.47 -9.57 34.45
C GLU A 110 23.94 -10.02 34.27
N LEU A 111 24.80 -9.14 33.74
CA LEU A 111 26.23 -9.41 33.63
C LEU A 111 26.90 -9.56 35.01
N ASP A 112 26.60 -8.68 35.95
CA ASP A 112 27.12 -8.78 37.33
C ASP A 112 26.66 -10.07 38.03
N GLU A 113 25.42 -10.51 37.77
CA GLU A 113 24.89 -11.78 38.28
C GLU A 113 25.64 -12.97 37.67
N LEU A 114 25.89 -12.95 36.36
CA LEU A 114 26.68 -13.97 35.68
C LEU A 114 28.13 -14.01 36.17
N GLU A 115 28.78 -12.86 36.39
CA GLU A 115 30.16 -12.79 36.88
C GLU A 115 30.31 -13.47 38.25
N LYS A 116 29.34 -13.29 39.15
CA LYS A 116 29.30 -13.96 40.47
C LYS A 116 29.07 -15.47 40.41
N MET A 117 28.55 -16.01 39.30
CA MET A 117 28.38 -17.45 39.12
C MET A 117 29.65 -18.12 38.58
N VAL A 118 30.56 -17.34 37.99
CA VAL A 118 31.78 -17.84 37.34
C VAL A 118 33.04 -17.57 38.18
N GLY A 119 33.01 -16.57 39.08
CA GLY A 119 34.07 -16.29 40.08
C GLY A 119 33.81 -16.93 41.44
#